data_AF-A0A8I6SMD7-F1
#
_entry.id   AF-A0A8I6SMD7-F1
#
_cell.length_a   1.000
_cell.length_b   1.000
_cell.length_c   1.000
_cell.angle_alpha   90.00
_cell.angle_beta   90.00
_cell.angle_gamma   90.00
#
_symmetry.space_group_name_H-M   'P 1'
#
loop_
_entity.id
_entity.type
_entity.pdbx_description
1 polymer ?
#
loop_
_entity_poly.entity_id
_entity_poly.type
_entity_poly.pdbx_seq_one_letter_code
_entity_poly.pdbx_strand_id
1 'polypeptide(L)'
;MYSCYSCRSCHSGIDKIHTMSICDGGEKRNMPANVSDWVCIAEHASKWDSFFGETAHGGLVYNGLFGISNEMCGVRNFCRINCEEVMLADDVAPAFHCAYFIYKKFKFGRWPVWEKECKDKYVLNCS
;
A
#
# COMPACT_ATOMS: atom_id res chain seq x y z
N MET A 1 15.51 -15.21 -3.24
CA MET A 1 14.98 -16.03 -2.13
C MET A 1 14.28 -15.08 -1.17
N TYR A 2 13.00 -14.78 -1.44
CA TYR A 2 12.19 -13.92 -0.57
C TYR A 2 11.40 -14.86 0.33
N SER A 3 11.70 -14.88 1.63
CA SER A 3 10.84 -15.58 2.58
C SER A 3 10.73 -14.76 3.85
N CYS A 4 9.56 -14.14 4.02
CA CYS A 4 9.06 -13.60 5.27
C CYS A 4 7.56 -13.93 5.32
N TYR A 5 7.23 -15.15 5.74
CA TYR A 5 5.85 -15.54 6.03
C TYR A 5 5.66 -15.77 7.53
N SER A 6 4.66 -15.11 8.10
CA SER A 6 3.62 -15.67 8.99
C SER A 6 3.03 -14.59 9.91
N CYS A 7 1.73 -14.30 9.78
CA CYS A 7 0.88 -14.16 10.96
C CYS A 7 -0.56 -14.62 10.66
N ARG A 8 -1.12 -15.37 11.63
CA ARG A 8 -2.39 -16.10 11.54
C ARG A 8 -3.57 -15.17 11.85
N SER A 9 -4.59 -15.29 11.00
CA SER A 9 -6.05 -15.14 11.19
C SER A 9 -6.59 -14.20 12.27
N CYS A 10 -7.13 -13.06 11.83
CA CYS A 10 -8.43 -12.49 12.22
C CYS A 10 -9.06 -11.80 10.97
N HIS A 11 -10.39 -11.72 10.90
CA HIS A 11 -11.13 -11.33 9.69
C HIS A 11 -11.14 -9.80 9.49
N SER A 12 -10.50 -9.34 8.40
CA SER A 12 -10.65 -8.06 7.66
C SER A 12 -9.27 -7.46 7.33
N GLY A 13 -9.13 -6.73 6.23
CA GLY A 13 -7.84 -6.26 5.69
C GLY A 13 -6.96 -5.41 6.63
N ILE A 14 -7.49 -4.99 7.77
CA ILE A 14 -6.85 -4.15 8.79
C ILE A 14 -5.67 -4.89 9.48
N ASP A 15 -5.78 -6.19 9.76
CA ASP A 15 -4.74 -6.96 10.46
C ASP A 15 -3.49 -7.21 9.60
N LYS A 16 -3.66 -7.28 8.27
CA LYS A 16 -2.54 -7.38 7.33
C LYS A 16 -1.67 -6.14 7.43
N ILE A 17 -2.23 -4.94 7.53
CA ILE A 17 -1.44 -3.69 7.58
C ILE A 17 -0.68 -3.55 8.91
N HIS A 18 -1.29 -3.92 10.04
CA HIS A 18 -0.70 -3.75 11.37
C HIS A 18 0.56 -4.59 11.63
N THR A 19 0.66 -5.77 11.03
CA THR A 19 1.80 -6.69 11.23
C THR A 19 2.85 -6.60 10.12
N MET A 20 2.60 -5.76 9.11
CA MET A 20 3.39 -5.81 7.90
C MET A 20 4.71 -5.06 7.98
N SER A 21 5.74 -5.81 7.66
CA SER A 21 7.13 -5.42 7.69
C SER A 21 7.80 -5.84 6.39
N ILE A 22 8.68 -5.00 5.87
CA ILE A 22 9.52 -5.28 4.71
C ILE A 22 10.95 -5.58 5.14
N CYS A 23 11.74 -6.23 4.28
CA CYS A 23 13.18 -6.34 4.46
C CYS A 23 13.89 -5.32 3.57
N ASP A 24 14.55 -4.31 4.16
CA ASP A 24 15.33 -3.30 3.45
C ASP A 24 16.76 -3.27 4.00
N GLY A 25 17.75 -3.47 3.14
CA GLY A 25 19.17 -3.56 3.54
C GLY A 25 19.51 -4.74 4.45
N GLY A 26 18.68 -5.80 4.46
CA GLY A 26 18.86 -6.97 5.33
C GLY A 26 18.17 -6.86 6.69
N GLU A 27 17.49 -5.75 6.98
CA GLU A 27 16.77 -5.53 8.23
C GLU A 27 15.25 -5.54 8.03
N LYS A 28 14.53 -6.14 8.99
CA LYS A 28 13.06 -6.09 9.05
C LYS A 28 12.61 -4.69 9.48
N ARG A 29 11.76 -4.04 8.70
CA ARG A 29 11.23 -2.69 8.98
C ARG A 29 9.72 -2.64 8.82
N ASN A 30 9.04 -1.94 9.72
CA ASN A 30 7.60 -1.70 9.63
C ASN A 30 7.28 -0.65 8.56
N MET A 31 6.00 -0.53 8.19
CA MET A 31 5.53 0.61 7.40
C MET A 31 5.90 1.93 8.11
N PRO A 32 6.46 2.91 7.37
CA PRO A 32 6.83 4.20 7.93
C PRO A 32 5.57 5.04 8.17
N ALA A 33 5.62 6.06 9.03
CA ALA A 33 4.46 6.87 9.45
C ALA A 33 3.47 6.12 10.38
N ASN A 34 2.35 6.76 10.69
CA ASN A 34 1.30 6.15 11.50
C ASN A 34 0.59 5.05 10.69
N VAL A 35 0.36 3.90 11.30
CA VAL A 35 -0.38 2.79 10.69
C VAL A 35 -1.81 3.21 10.33
N SER A 36 -2.40 4.15 11.08
CA SER A 36 -3.74 4.69 10.79
C SER A 36 -3.86 5.30 9.40
N ASP A 37 -2.82 5.98 8.92
CA ASP A 37 -2.83 6.59 7.60
C ASP A 37 -2.85 5.53 6.50
N TRP A 38 -2.10 4.43 6.67
CA TRP A 38 -2.06 3.34 5.71
C TRP A 38 -3.36 2.53 5.68
N VAL A 39 -3.98 2.33 6.85
CA VAL A 39 -5.31 1.73 6.96
C VAL A 39 -6.34 2.60 6.25
N CYS A 40 -6.34 3.90 6.51
CA CYS A 40 -7.21 4.83 5.81
C CYS A 40 -7.01 4.82 4.29
N ILE A 41 -5.75 4.84 3.82
CA ILE A 41 -5.45 4.75 2.39
C ILE A 41 -6.01 3.45 1.81
N ALA A 42 -5.80 2.31 2.45
CA ALA A 42 -6.30 1.03 1.94
C ALA A 42 -7.83 0.99 1.88
N GLU A 43 -8.50 1.54 2.90
CA GLU A 43 -9.96 1.65 2.93
C GLU A 43 -10.49 2.55 1.81
N HIS A 44 -9.95 3.75 1.66
CA HIS A 44 -10.50 4.75 0.74
C HIS A 44 -9.98 4.62 -0.69
N ALA A 45 -8.78 4.07 -0.90
CA ALA A 45 -8.24 3.83 -2.23
C ALA A 45 -8.90 2.63 -2.90
N SER A 46 -9.03 1.51 -2.17
CA SER A 46 -9.38 0.22 -2.77
C SER A 46 -10.55 -0.49 -2.10
N LYS A 47 -11.09 0.04 -0.98
CA LYS A 47 -12.02 -0.69 -0.12
C LYS A 47 -11.47 -2.05 0.28
N TRP A 48 -10.17 -2.12 0.56
CA TRP A 48 -9.46 -3.34 0.92
C TRP A 48 -9.32 -4.37 -0.21
N ASP A 49 -9.64 -4.00 -1.45
CA ASP A 49 -9.49 -4.89 -2.61
C ASP A 49 -8.06 -4.84 -3.14
N SER A 50 -7.32 -5.94 -2.96
CA SER A 50 -5.98 -6.09 -3.52
C SER A 50 -5.95 -6.19 -5.04
N PHE A 51 -7.06 -6.51 -5.70
CA PHE A 51 -7.17 -6.51 -7.17
C PHE A 51 -7.73 -5.20 -7.73
N PHE A 52 -7.82 -4.17 -6.88
CA PHE A 52 -8.33 -2.87 -7.28
C PHE A 52 -7.55 -2.28 -8.46
N GLY A 53 -8.28 -1.77 -9.45
CA GLY A 53 -7.74 -1.02 -10.58
C GLY A 53 -8.73 0.05 -10.99
N GLU A 54 -8.37 1.32 -10.85
CA GLU A 54 -9.22 2.45 -11.24
C GLU A 54 -8.47 3.43 -12.13
N THR A 55 -9.07 3.72 -13.28
CA THR A 55 -8.59 4.74 -14.20
C THR A 55 -9.10 6.11 -13.76
N ALA A 56 -8.19 6.97 -13.34
CA ALA A 56 -8.43 8.38 -13.09
C ALA A 56 -8.29 9.22 -14.39
N HIS A 57 -8.63 10.50 -14.31
CA HIS A 57 -8.47 11.44 -15.41
C HIS A 57 -7.01 11.51 -15.90
N GLY A 58 -6.82 11.66 -17.21
CA GLY A 58 -5.49 11.83 -17.82
C GLY A 58 -4.70 10.53 -18.00
N GLY A 59 -5.34 9.36 -17.89
CA GLY A 59 -4.70 8.05 -18.14
C GLY A 59 -3.87 7.52 -16.97
N LEU A 60 -3.98 8.17 -15.80
CA LEU A 60 -3.41 7.67 -14.56
C LEU A 60 -4.28 6.50 -14.06
N VAL A 61 -3.66 5.38 -13.74
CA VAL A 61 -4.35 4.20 -13.20
C VAL A 61 -3.80 3.89 -11.83
N TYR A 62 -4.66 3.72 -10.83
CA TYR A 62 -4.29 3.35 -9.46
C TYR A 62 -4.59 1.88 -9.22
N ASN A 63 -3.62 1.16 -8.67
CA ASN A 63 -3.61 -0.31 -8.62
C ASN A 63 -3.39 -0.83 -7.21
N GLY A 64 -4.06 -1.93 -6.90
CA GLY A 64 -3.90 -2.71 -5.69
C GLY A 64 -4.32 -2.00 -4.41
N LEU A 65 -3.98 -2.63 -3.29
CA LEU A 65 -4.48 -2.28 -1.96
C LEU A 65 -4.26 -0.79 -1.60
N PHE A 66 -3.11 -0.22 -1.96
CA PHE A 66 -2.76 1.16 -1.62
C PHE A 66 -3.03 2.16 -2.74
N GLY A 67 -3.67 1.77 -3.84
CA GLY A 67 -3.85 2.66 -4.99
C GLY A 67 -2.52 3.19 -5.53
N ILE A 68 -1.59 2.29 -5.88
CA ILE A 68 -0.28 2.64 -6.45
C ILE A 68 -0.46 3.01 -7.92
N SER A 69 -0.01 4.19 -8.31
CA SER A 69 -0.19 4.63 -9.70
C SER A 69 0.69 3.84 -10.69
N ASN A 70 0.20 3.71 -11.92
CA ASN A 70 0.93 3.17 -13.08
C ASN A 70 2.14 4.01 -13.52
N GLU A 71 2.40 5.15 -12.87
CA GLU A 71 3.70 5.81 -12.97
C GLU A 71 4.74 5.18 -12.02
N MET A 72 4.31 4.74 -10.84
CA MET A 72 5.18 4.22 -9.78
C MET A 72 5.50 2.73 -9.98
N CYS A 73 4.48 1.94 -10.28
CA CYS A 73 4.62 0.63 -10.91
C CYS A 73 4.58 0.83 -12.44
N GLY A 74 5.24 0.00 -13.24
CA GLY A 74 5.10 0.11 -14.70
C GLY A 74 5.86 1.29 -15.33
N VAL A 75 5.18 2.38 -15.75
CA VAL A 75 5.67 3.32 -16.79
C VAL A 75 7.00 3.98 -16.44
N ARG A 76 7.09 4.64 -15.28
CA ARG A 76 8.37 5.23 -14.80
C ARG A 76 9.14 4.25 -13.94
N ASN A 77 8.49 3.14 -13.60
CA ASN A 77 8.99 1.99 -12.86
C ASN A 77 9.80 2.35 -11.61
N PHE A 78 9.35 3.33 -10.83
CA PHE A 78 10.06 3.75 -9.62
C PHE A 78 10.29 2.58 -8.66
N CYS A 79 9.30 1.70 -8.53
CA CYS A 79 9.36 0.50 -7.69
C CYS A 79 10.05 -0.70 -8.36
N ARG A 80 10.40 -0.62 -9.65
CA ARG A 80 11.00 -1.71 -10.44
C ARG A 80 10.14 -2.99 -10.49
N ILE A 81 8.82 -2.82 -10.57
CA ILE A 81 7.81 -3.90 -10.63
C ILE A 81 6.70 -3.54 -11.63
N ASN A 82 6.07 -4.56 -12.20
CA ASN A 82 4.85 -4.41 -12.99
C ASN A 82 3.65 -4.14 -12.07
N CYS A 83 2.62 -3.45 -12.57
CA CYS A 83 1.44 -3.14 -11.76
C CYS A 83 0.62 -4.38 -11.39
N GLU A 84 0.70 -5.45 -12.18
CA GLU A 84 0.10 -6.75 -11.86
C GLU A 84 0.68 -7.34 -10.57
N GLU A 85 1.96 -7.07 -10.27
CA GLU A 85 2.61 -7.59 -9.06
C GLU A 85 2.11 -6.91 -7.78
N VAL A 86 1.58 -5.68 -7.86
CA VAL A 86 0.95 -5.02 -6.70
C VAL A 86 -0.53 -5.41 -6.54
N MET A 87 -1.07 -6.21 -7.47
CA MET A 87 -2.47 -6.62 -7.53
C MET A 87 -2.66 -8.11 -7.19
N LEU A 88 -2.19 -8.53 -6.02
CA LEU A 88 -2.21 -9.93 -5.59
C LEU A 88 -3.00 -10.10 -4.29
N ALA A 89 -3.95 -11.04 -4.28
CA ALA A 89 -4.75 -11.35 -3.08
C ALA A 89 -3.95 -12.01 -1.95
N ASP A 90 -3.12 -12.99 -2.31
CA ASP A 90 -2.47 -13.87 -1.35
C ASP A 90 -1.13 -13.31 -0.87
N ASP A 91 -0.48 -12.46 -1.68
CA ASP A 91 0.79 -11.83 -1.37
C ASP A 91 0.76 -10.33 -1.62
N VAL A 92 0.48 -9.56 -0.57
CA VAL A 92 0.50 -8.10 -0.62
C VAL A 92 1.92 -7.53 -0.49
N ALA A 93 2.97 -8.34 -0.29
CA ALA A 93 4.33 -7.85 -0.08
C ALA A 93 4.84 -6.91 -1.19
N PRO A 94 4.58 -7.13 -2.49
CA PRO A 94 5.02 -6.20 -3.53
C PRO A 94 4.36 -4.83 -3.41
N ALA A 95 3.06 -4.77 -3.07
CA ALA A 95 2.34 -3.52 -2.84
C ALA A 95 2.95 -2.75 -1.65
N PHE A 96 3.27 -3.45 -0.56
CA PHE A 96 3.90 -2.83 0.61
C PHE A 96 5.31 -2.33 0.32
N HIS A 97 6.12 -3.12 -0.39
CA HIS A 97 7.47 -2.74 -0.76
C HIS A 97 7.48 -1.46 -1.62
N CYS A 98 6.58 -1.38 -2.58
CA CYS A 98 6.44 -0.21 -3.42
C CYS A 98 5.94 1.02 -2.62
N ALA A 99 4.90 0.85 -1.79
CA ALA A 99 4.39 1.91 -0.92
C ALA A 99 5.46 2.45 0.03
N TYR A 100 6.29 1.57 0.63
CA TYR A 100 7.41 1.94 1.48
C TYR A 100 8.39 2.88 0.78
N PHE A 101 8.84 2.53 -0.43
CA PHE A 101 9.83 3.34 -1.14
C PHE A 101 9.25 4.67 -1.64
N ILE A 102 8.01 4.66 -2.13
CA ILE A 102 7.31 5.88 -2.51
C ILE A 102 7.23 6.82 -1.30
N TYR A 103 6.84 6.30 -0.12
CA TYR A 103 6.78 7.11 1.10
C TYR A 103 8.15 7.64 1.52
N LYS A 104 9.20 6.83 1.47
CA LYS A 104 10.57 7.27 1.80
C LYS A 104 11.00 8.49 0.99
N LYS A 105 10.58 8.56 -0.28
CA LYS A 105 10.94 9.65 -1.19
C LYS A 105 9.96 10.83 -1.18
N PHE A 106 8.66 10.56 -1.13
CA PHE A 106 7.61 11.54 -1.38
C PHE A 106 6.65 11.74 -0.20
N LYS A 107 6.86 11.03 0.92
CA LYS A 107 5.86 10.90 1.99
C LYS A 107 4.53 10.47 1.38
N PHE A 108 3.40 10.96 1.90
CA PHE A 108 2.08 10.67 1.35
C PHE A 108 1.72 11.48 0.08
N GLY A 109 2.63 12.30 -0.45
CA GLY A 109 2.35 13.19 -1.60
C GLY A 109 2.02 12.49 -2.93
N ARG A 110 2.02 11.15 -2.98
CA ARG A 110 1.60 10.34 -4.13
C ARG A 110 0.25 9.65 -3.95
N TRP A 111 -0.42 9.92 -2.83
CA TRP A 111 -1.76 9.42 -2.51
C TRP A 111 -2.73 10.60 -2.35
N PRO A 112 -3.39 11.07 -3.42
CA PRO A 112 -4.40 12.14 -3.32
C PRO A 112 -5.52 11.79 -2.34
N VAL A 113 -5.86 10.50 -2.24
CA VAL A 113 -6.84 9.98 -1.28
C VAL A 113 -6.42 10.23 0.18
N TRP A 114 -5.12 10.18 0.50
CA TRP A 114 -4.64 10.45 1.85
C TRP A 114 -4.90 11.90 2.24
N GLU A 115 -4.58 12.84 1.36
CA GLU A 115 -4.81 14.26 1.62
C GLU A 115 -6.31 14.58 1.76
N LYS A 116 -7.15 13.92 0.94
CA LYS A 116 -8.59 14.16 0.94
C LYS A 116 -9.31 13.52 2.12
N GLU A 117 -9.02 12.26 2.44
CA GLU A 117 -9.82 11.45 3.36
C GLU A 117 -9.11 11.15 4.69
N CYS A 118 -7.77 11.14 4.72
CA CYS A 118 -7.03 10.59 5.84
C CYS A 118 -6.37 11.63 6.74
N LYS A 119 -5.67 12.58 6.13
CA LYS A 119 -4.85 13.58 6.82
C LYS A 119 -5.69 14.34 7.84
N ASP A 120 -5.32 14.22 9.11
CA ASP A 120 -5.96 14.86 10.27
C ASP A 120 -7.46 14.51 10.46
N LYS A 121 -7.94 13.46 9.80
CA LYS A 121 -9.37 13.06 9.78
C LYS A 121 -9.61 11.64 10.24
N TYR A 122 -8.66 10.74 10.01
CA TYR A 122 -8.86 9.31 10.24
C TYR A 122 -8.44 8.90 11.66
N VAL A 123 -9.39 8.30 12.38
CA VAL A 123 -9.15 7.67 13.67
C VAL A 123 -9.34 6.17 13.51
N LEU A 124 -8.28 5.40 13.79
CA LEU A 124 -8.36 3.95 13.88
C LEU A 124 -9.25 3.57 15.07
N ASN A 125 -10.45 3.07 14.78
CA ASN A 125 -11.30 2.42 15.79
C ASN A 125 -11.12 0.90 15.68
N CYS A 126 -10.12 0.37 16.37
CA CYS A 126 -9.99 -1.07 16.58
C CYS A 126 -10.81 -1.44 17.82
N SER A 127 -12.03 -1.95 17.62
CA SER A 127 -12.91 -2.46 18.70
C SER A 127 -12.92 -3.97 18.73
#